data_AF-A0A9D4SJP1-F1
#
_entry.id   AF-A0A9D4SJP1-F1
#
_cell.length_a   1.000
_cell.length_b   1.000
_cell.length_c   1.000
_cell.angle_alpha   90.00
_cell.angle_beta   90.00
_cell.angle_gamma   90.00
#
_symmetry.space_group_name_H-M   'P 1'
#
loop_
_entity.id
_entity.type
_entity.pdbx_description
1 polymer ?
#
loop_
_entity_poly.entity_id
_entity_poly.type
_entity_poly.pdbx_seq_one_letter_code
_entity_poly.pdbx_strand_id
1 'polypeptide(L)'
;MLATNIIDVDLEKNPTSSSIKSNNNMTIDNKNPLEYFRKYFQYIWIFVFTLPLLLSIFFLLCYYITVKNGFVYPLFPYISDTGGHPPVACYFSMMIDIIALLVFIAGLFRYKQIEYYLSREKTATINAERQWLINLNYYSLIATWISPIGLIMIGNFRETENIHPHMAGFLVFWLPITYYMFAAIKIIDHIDCESSAITIRLQSWLSLISISIFIISMPISGYQRGNIMANLNNEIRQHWSPDDDGYEWHIFGAICEWIGIITSLLFISSIGLRMRRFEYWQQI
;
A
#
# COMPACT_ATOMS: atom_id res chain seq x y z
N MET A 1 76.40 30.18 26.81
CA MET A 1 77.51 30.98 27.37
C MET A 1 76.92 32.35 27.69
N LEU A 2 76.88 32.76 28.98
CA LEU A 2 76.31 34.02 29.52
C LEU A 2 74.77 34.20 29.28
N ALA A 3 73.91 34.12 30.29
CA ALA A 3 73.64 35.08 31.40
C ALA A 3 72.94 36.36 30.88
N THR A 4 71.75 36.75 31.36
CA THR A 4 71.39 37.17 32.74
C THR A 4 69.84 37.11 32.92
N ASN A 5 69.24 36.54 33.98
CA ASN A 5 69.09 36.96 35.41
C ASN A 5 67.93 37.96 35.67
N ILE A 6 67.06 37.93 36.73
CA ILE A 6 66.61 37.00 37.83
C ILE A 6 65.14 37.46 38.23
N ILE A 7 64.47 36.77 39.19
CA ILE A 7 63.42 37.24 40.17
C ILE A 7 61.94 37.03 39.75
N ASP A 8 61.02 36.39 40.50
CA ASP A 8 61.13 35.56 41.74
C ASP A 8 59.92 34.59 41.96
N VAL A 9 59.95 33.86 43.08
CA VAL A 9 59.25 32.60 43.45
C VAL A 9 58.86 32.65 44.96
N ASP A 10 57.71 32.21 45.50
CA ASP A 10 56.56 31.44 44.95
C ASP A 10 55.23 31.62 45.77
N LEU A 11 54.17 30.88 45.36
CA LEU A 11 53.06 30.27 46.13
C LEU A 11 52.65 30.80 47.53
N GLU A 12 51.34 31.09 47.73
CA GLU A 12 50.50 30.32 48.69
C GLU A 12 48.96 30.56 48.59
N LYS A 13 48.21 29.48 48.86
CA LYS A 13 46.83 29.37 49.43
C LYS A 13 45.72 30.36 49.04
N ASN A 14 44.65 29.82 48.46
CA ASN A 14 43.34 30.48 48.37
C ASN A 14 42.20 29.51 48.75
N PRO A 15 41.45 29.74 49.85
CA PRO A 15 40.19 29.04 50.12
C PRO A 15 39.00 30.00 50.27
N THR A 16 37.82 29.53 49.84
CA THR A 16 36.46 30.11 50.08
C THR A 16 36.13 31.45 49.40
N SER A 17 34.87 31.80 49.12
CA SER A 17 33.73 31.04 48.55
C SER A 17 32.61 32.04 48.17
N SER A 18 32.04 31.98 46.97
CA SER A 18 30.72 32.58 46.70
C SER A 18 30.02 32.03 45.45
N SER A 19 28.98 31.25 45.70
CA SER A 19 27.73 31.15 44.91
C SER A 19 27.77 31.36 43.39
N ILE A 20 27.93 30.27 42.63
CA ILE A 20 27.13 30.04 41.42
C ILE A 20 26.46 28.66 41.55
N LYS A 21 25.16 28.64 41.86
CA LYS A 21 24.37 27.41 41.81
C LYS A 21 24.07 27.08 40.34
N SER A 22 24.79 26.12 39.77
CA SER A 22 24.50 25.57 38.44
C SER A 22 23.25 24.67 38.46
N ASN A 23 22.08 25.27 38.65
CA ASN A 23 20.79 24.59 38.46
C ASN A 23 20.53 24.39 36.96
N ASN A 24 21.23 23.42 36.36
CA ASN A 24 21.01 22.96 34.98
C ASN A 24 20.93 21.43 34.90
N ASN A 25 20.27 20.81 35.87
CA ASN A 25 19.62 19.50 35.64
C ASN A 25 18.34 19.71 34.85
N MET A 26 18.47 20.25 33.63
CA MET A 26 17.44 20.11 32.61
C MET A 26 17.60 18.68 32.07
N THR A 27 17.02 17.71 32.79
CA THR A 27 16.81 16.38 32.23
C THR A 27 15.90 16.55 31.03
N ILE A 28 16.49 16.61 29.84
CA ILE A 28 15.74 16.48 28.59
C ILE A 28 15.04 15.13 28.70
N ASP A 29 13.73 15.18 28.88
CA ASP A 29 12.86 14.02 28.98
C ASP A 29 12.86 13.35 27.61
N ASN A 30 13.86 12.49 27.40
CA ASN A 30 14.24 11.92 26.10
C ASN A 30 13.28 10.78 25.72
N LYS A 31 11.98 11.01 25.94
CA LYS A 31 10.88 10.13 25.55
C LYS A 31 10.94 9.94 24.06
N ASN A 32 10.97 8.68 23.67
CA ASN A 32 10.96 8.28 22.28
C ASN A 32 9.73 8.92 21.60
N PRO A 33 9.88 9.71 20.53
CA PRO A 33 8.75 10.34 19.85
C PRO A 33 7.63 9.36 19.47
N LEU A 34 7.98 8.10 19.18
CA LEU A 34 7.02 7.03 18.90
C LEU A 34 6.06 6.74 20.07
N GLU A 35 6.53 6.89 21.31
CA GLU A 35 5.73 6.66 22.52
C GLU A 35 4.58 7.68 22.63
N TYR A 36 4.81 8.93 22.21
CA TYR A 36 3.76 9.95 22.13
C TYR A 36 2.68 9.61 21.07
N PHE A 37 3.10 9.05 19.94
CA PHE A 37 2.17 8.69 18.85
C PHE A 37 1.42 7.38 19.07
N ARG A 38 1.95 6.49 19.92
CA ARG A 38 1.40 5.14 20.18
C ARG A 38 -0.10 5.14 20.53
N LYS A 39 -0.55 6.12 21.31
CA LYS A 39 -1.98 6.30 21.68
C LYS A 39 -2.93 6.48 20.49
N TYR A 40 -2.41 6.87 19.32
CA TYR A 40 -3.19 7.04 18.09
C TYR A 40 -3.16 5.81 17.17
N PHE A 41 -2.30 4.82 17.42
CA PHE A 41 -2.20 3.61 16.59
C PHE A 41 -3.55 2.88 16.49
N GLN A 42 -4.36 2.91 17.54
CA GLN A 42 -5.73 2.37 17.58
C GLN A 42 -6.73 3.02 16.62
N TYR A 43 -6.38 4.13 15.95
CA TYR A 43 -7.24 4.79 14.96
C TYR A 43 -6.81 4.51 13.51
N ILE A 44 -5.68 3.83 13.27
CA ILE A 44 -5.19 3.57 11.90
C ILE A 44 -6.21 2.80 11.06
N TRP A 45 -6.96 1.88 11.69
CA TRP A 45 -7.98 1.08 11.04
C TRP A 45 -9.09 1.91 10.38
N ILE A 46 -9.35 3.13 10.87
CA ILE A 46 -10.37 4.03 10.30
C ILE A 46 -9.95 4.41 8.88
N PHE A 47 -8.69 4.82 8.69
CA PHE A 47 -8.14 5.17 7.38
C PHE A 47 -8.08 3.94 6.46
N VAL A 48 -7.56 2.82 6.97
CA VAL A 48 -7.45 1.55 6.23
C VAL A 48 -8.82 1.02 5.79
N PHE A 49 -9.88 1.26 6.58
CA PHE A 49 -11.25 0.92 6.22
C PHE A 49 -11.91 1.92 5.25
N THR A 50 -11.79 3.22 5.49
CA THR A 50 -12.61 4.22 4.79
C THR A 50 -12.02 4.72 3.48
N LEU A 51 -10.70 4.92 3.40
CA LEU A 51 -10.07 5.50 2.21
C LEU A 51 -10.20 4.62 0.95
N PRO A 52 -10.08 3.27 1.00
CA PRO A 52 -10.30 2.45 -0.19
C PRO A 52 -11.76 2.50 -0.68
N LEU A 53 -12.74 2.64 0.22
CA LEU A 53 -14.15 2.79 -0.15
C LEU A 53 -14.42 4.13 -0.84
N LEU A 54 -13.82 5.21 -0.33
CA LEU A 54 -13.88 6.54 -0.96
C LEU A 54 -13.19 6.54 -2.33
N LEU A 55 -12.09 5.81 -2.48
CA LEU A 55 -11.38 5.67 -3.76
C LEU A 55 -12.20 4.93 -4.82
N SER A 56 -12.93 3.87 -4.45
CA SER A 56 -13.87 3.20 -5.37
C SER A 56 -14.94 4.15 -5.91
N ILE A 57 -15.43 5.09 -5.08
CA ILE A 57 -16.36 6.14 -5.52
C ILE A 57 -15.64 7.17 -6.40
N PHE A 58 -14.39 7.51 -6.08
CA PHE A 58 -13.59 8.45 -6.85
C PHE A 58 -13.29 7.97 -8.28
N PHE A 59 -13.06 6.67 -8.48
CA PHE A 59 -12.88 6.11 -9.83
C PHE A 59 -14.13 6.29 -10.72
N LEU A 60 -15.33 6.20 -10.15
CA LEU A 60 -16.57 6.51 -10.88
C LEU A 60 -16.66 7.99 -11.29
N LEU A 61 -16.10 8.89 -10.48
CA LEU A 61 -15.98 10.31 -10.84
C LEU A 61 -14.94 10.53 -11.95
N CYS A 62 -13.79 9.86 -11.93
CA CYS A 62 -12.83 9.88 -13.03
C CYS A 62 -13.47 9.38 -14.33
N TYR A 63 -14.13 8.23 -14.30
CA TYR A 63 -14.91 7.69 -15.43
C TYR A 63 -15.90 8.73 -15.98
N TYR A 64 -16.75 9.31 -15.11
CA TYR A 64 -17.75 10.30 -15.53
C TYR A 64 -17.12 11.50 -16.23
N ILE A 65 -16.04 12.07 -15.69
CA ILE A 65 -15.38 13.25 -16.27
C ILE A 65 -14.69 12.88 -17.59
N THR A 66 -14.00 11.75 -17.66
CA THR A 66 -13.26 11.32 -18.85
C THR A 66 -14.19 10.96 -20.01
N VAL A 67 -15.31 10.27 -19.75
CA VAL A 67 -16.37 10.02 -20.75
C VAL A 67 -17.04 11.32 -21.20
N LYS A 68 -17.37 12.23 -20.27
CA LYS A 68 -18.01 13.51 -20.60
C LYS A 68 -17.17 14.40 -21.52
N ASN A 69 -15.85 14.32 -21.44
CA ASN A 69 -14.94 15.05 -22.33
C ASN A 69 -14.65 14.31 -23.65
N GLY A 70 -15.21 13.11 -23.86
CA GLY A 70 -15.01 12.34 -25.09
C GLY A 70 -13.60 11.74 -25.24
N PHE A 71 -12.86 11.58 -24.13
CA PHE A 71 -11.50 11.03 -24.16
C PHE A 71 -11.45 9.49 -24.31
N VAL A 72 -12.59 8.82 -24.09
CA VAL A 72 -12.74 7.36 -24.16
C VAL A 72 -14.15 7.00 -24.62
N TYR A 73 -14.33 5.80 -25.16
CA TYR A 73 -15.63 5.26 -25.54
C TYR A 73 -16.54 5.09 -24.30
N PRO A 74 -17.82 5.53 -24.32
CA PRO A 74 -18.60 5.68 -23.08
C PRO A 74 -18.91 4.42 -22.29
N LEU A 75 -19.00 3.24 -22.92
CA LEU A 75 -19.66 2.09 -22.29
C LEU A 75 -18.88 1.51 -21.09
N PHE A 76 -17.64 1.08 -21.31
CA PHE A 76 -16.81 0.48 -20.25
C PHE A 76 -15.30 0.53 -20.63
N PRO A 77 -14.65 1.70 -20.51
CA PRO A 77 -13.20 1.82 -20.72
C PRO A 77 -12.43 1.16 -19.57
N TYR A 78 -11.16 0.82 -19.81
CA TYR A 78 -10.24 0.42 -18.74
C TYR A 78 -10.16 1.50 -17.66
N ILE A 79 -9.98 1.09 -16.40
CA ILE A 79 -9.94 2.02 -15.26
C ILE A 79 -8.67 2.88 -15.30
N SER A 80 -7.58 2.34 -15.86
CA SER A 80 -6.34 3.06 -16.19
C SER A 80 -6.60 4.24 -17.15
N ASP A 81 -7.38 4.02 -18.20
CA ASP A 81 -7.74 5.05 -19.19
C ASP A 81 -8.59 6.18 -18.58
N THR A 82 -9.37 5.91 -17.53
CA THR A 82 -10.10 6.97 -16.82
C THR A 82 -9.17 8.02 -16.20
N GLY A 83 -7.94 7.63 -15.85
CA GLY A 83 -6.87 8.49 -15.37
C GLY A 83 -5.86 8.90 -16.45
N GLY A 84 -6.15 8.65 -17.74
CA GLY A 84 -5.18 8.83 -18.83
C GLY A 84 -4.96 10.28 -19.28
N HIS A 85 -5.90 11.19 -19.05
CA HIS A 85 -5.89 12.55 -19.64
C HIS A 85 -6.03 13.67 -18.59
N PRO A 86 -5.20 14.75 -18.64
CA PRO A 86 -5.35 15.91 -17.77
C PRO A 86 -6.70 16.64 -17.96
N PRO A 87 -7.27 17.25 -16.90
CA PRO A 87 -6.77 17.31 -15.53
C PRO A 87 -7.13 16.08 -14.67
N VAL A 88 -8.02 15.19 -15.14
CA VAL A 88 -8.49 14.00 -14.40
C VAL A 88 -7.31 13.14 -13.94
N ALA A 89 -6.35 12.96 -14.84
CA ALA A 89 -5.10 12.25 -14.62
C ALA A 89 -4.33 12.69 -13.37
N CYS A 90 -4.28 13.99 -13.06
CA CYS A 90 -3.55 14.49 -11.88
C CYS A 90 -4.24 14.07 -10.57
N TYR A 91 -5.58 14.09 -10.54
CA TYR A 91 -6.33 13.63 -9.38
C TYR A 91 -6.26 12.10 -9.23
N PHE A 92 -6.28 11.36 -10.35
CA PHE A 92 -6.08 9.92 -10.35
C PHE A 92 -4.71 9.55 -9.76
N SER A 93 -3.61 10.13 -10.26
CA SER A 93 -2.25 9.95 -9.71
C SER A 93 -2.22 10.19 -8.20
N MET A 94 -2.71 11.36 -7.75
CA MET A 94 -2.70 11.74 -6.32
C MET A 94 -3.49 10.77 -5.43
N MET A 95 -4.64 10.26 -5.90
CA MET A 95 -5.42 9.28 -5.16
C MET A 95 -4.73 7.91 -5.09
N ILE A 96 -4.06 7.48 -6.18
CA ILE A 96 -3.27 6.26 -6.22
C ILE A 96 -2.06 6.34 -5.26
N ASP A 97 -1.40 7.49 -5.16
CA ASP A 97 -0.30 7.71 -4.22
C ASP A 97 -0.77 7.66 -2.76
N ILE A 98 -1.96 8.19 -2.46
CA ILE A 98 -2.56 8.13 -1.11
C ILE A 98 -2.87 6.68 -0.70
N ILE A 99 -3.45 5.86 -1.58
CA ILE A 99 -3.71 4.44 -1.28
C ILE A 99 -2.40 3.63 -1.22
N ALA A 100 -1.39 3.96 -2.02
CA ALA A 100 -0.07 3.34 -1.93
C ALA A 100 0.57 3.57 -0.54
N LEU A 101 0.59 4.81 -0.05
CA LEU A 101 1.06 5.14 1.29
C LEU A 101 0.24 4.43 2.38
N LEU A 102 -1.09 4.36 2.22
CA LEU A 102 -1.97 3.68 3.16
C LEU A 102 -1.67 2.17 3.22
N VAL A 103 -1.46 1.50 2.08
CA VAL A 103 -1.13 0.07 2.02
C VAL A 103 0.24 -0.21 2.67
N PHE A 104 1.24 0.65 2.44
CA PHE A 104 2.55 0.56 3.07
C PHE A 104 2.45 0.61 4.61
N ILE A 105 1.69 1.59 5.13
CA ILE A 105 1.48 1.78 6.58
C ILE A 105 0.64 0.63 7.15
N ALA A 106 -0.47 0.28 6.49
CA ALA A 106 -1.36 -0.81 6.90
C ALA A 106 -0.61 -2.15 7.00
N GLY A 107 0.28 -2.43 6.04
CA GLY A 107 1.15 -3.60 6.05
C GLY A 107 2.00 -3.71 7.32
N LEU A 108 2.66 -2.60 7.72
CA LEU A 108 3.46 -2.55 8.95
C LEU A 108 2.61 -2.78 10.22
N PHE A 109 1.49 -2.08 10.35
CA PHE A 109 0.62 -2.23 11.52
C PHE A 109 -0.02 -3.62 11.59
N ARG A 110 -0.38 -4.20 10.42
CA ARG A 110 -0.92 -5.56 10.33
C ARG A 110 0.13 -6.62 10.66
N TYR A 111 1.36 -6.45 10.18
CA TYR A 111 2.49 -7.29 10.55
C TYR A 111 2.69 -7.32 12.07
N LYS A 112 2.68 -6.15 12.72
CA LYS A 112 2.83 -6.04 14.18
C LYS A 112 1.66 -6.60 14.97
N GLN A 113 0.42 -6.43 14.49
CA GLN A 113 -0.75 -7.09 15.06
C GLN A 113 -0.61 -8.62 15.05
N ILE A 114 -0.20 -9.20 13.92
CA ILE A 114 -0.02 -10.65 13.77
C ILE A 114 1.18 -11.16 14.59
N GLU A 115 2.31 -10.44 14.59
CA GLU A 115 3.50 -10.74 15.41
C GLU A 115 3.12 -10.82 16.90
N TYR A 116 2.29 -9.87 17.37
CA TYR A 116 1.78 -9.88 18.74
C TYR A 116 0.89 -11.12 19.01
N TYR A 117 -0.04 -11.46 18.12
CA TYR A 117 -0.88 -12.66 18.30
C TYR A 117 -0.04 -13.94 18.38
N LEU A 118 0.90 -14.13 17.45
CA LEU A 118 1.81 -15.28 17.43
C LEU A 118 2.74 -15.32 18.66
N SER A 119 3.03 -14.18 19.29
CA SER A 119 3.83 -14.10 20.53
C SER A 119 3.07 -14.55 21.79
N ARG A 120 1.73 -14.48 21.79
CA ARG A 120 0.88 -14.79 22.95
C ARG A 120 0.30 -16.20 22.96
N GLU A 121 0.44 -16.92 21.87
CA GLU A 121 0.10 -18.33 21.78
C GLU A 121 0.93 -19.14 22.79
N LYS A 122 0.27 -19.80 23.74
CA LYS A 122 0.92 -20.40 24.93
C LYS A 122 1.63 -21.73 24.67
N THR A 123 1.65 -22.18 23.42
CA THR A 123 2.21 -23.46 22.99
C THR A 123 3.73 -23.41 23.11
N ALA A 124 4.27 -23.93 24.22
CA ALA A 124 5.67 -23.74 24.65
C ALA A 124 6.74 -24.41 23.77
N THR A 125 6.36 -25.03 22.66
CA THR A 125 7.25 -25.59 21.64
C THR A 125 7.08 -24.83 20.33
N ILE A 126 8.17 -24.31 19.78
CA ILE A 126 8.20 -23.84 18.39
C ILE A 126 8.05 -25.07 17.50
N ASN A 127 6.82 -25.34 17.06
CA ASN A 127 6.55 -26.32 16.01
C ASN A 127 6.83 -25.69 14.62
N ALA A 128 6.93 -26.53 13.59
CA ALA A 128 7.22 -26.07 12.23
C ALA A 128 6.16 -25.09 11.68
N GLU A 129 4.90 -25.28 12.11
CA GLU A 129 3.74 -24.45 11.78
C GLU A 129 3.87 -23.01 12.29
N ARG A 130 4.22 -22.81 13.56
CA ARG A 130 4.44 -21.47 14.13
C ARG A 130 5.59 -20.74 13.43
N GLN A 131 6.69 -21.44 13.11
CA GLN A 131 7.78 -20.83 12.34
C GLN A 131 7.35 -20.48 10.90
N TRP A 132 6.53 -21.32 10.27
CA TRP A 132 5.93 -21.02 8.97
C TRP A 132 5.01 -19.79 9.03
N LEU A 133 4.16 -19.64 10.05
CA LEU A 133 3.32 -18.46 10.25
C LEU A 133 4.12 -17.18 10.47
N ILE A 134 5.22 -17.23 11.23
CA ILE A 134 6.15 -16.10 11.41
C ILE A 134 6.75 -15.68 10.06
N ASN A 135 7.26 -16.65 9.29
CA ASN A 135 7.82 -16.39 7.97
C ASN A 135 6.76 -15.82 7.02
N LEU A 136 5.54 -16.38 7.03
CA LEU A 136 4.42 -15.94 6.20
C LEU A 136 3.99 -14.50 6.53
N ASN A 137 4.00 -14.12 7.81
CA ASN A 137 3.75 -12.75 8.25
C ASN A 137 4.85 -11.79 7.76
N TYR A 138 6.12 -12.19 7.85
CA TYR A 138 7.25 -11.39 7.36
C TYR A 138 7.22 -11.20 5.83
N TYR A 139 6.98 -12.25 5.06
CA TYR A 139 6.81 -12.11 3.60
C TYR A 139 5.53 -11.34 3.23
N SER A 140 4.48 -11.40 4.05
CA SER A 140 3.29 -10.55 3.90
C SER A 140 3.65 -9.06 4.02
N LEU A 141 4.49 -8.69 5.01
CA LEU A 141 5.00 -7.31 5.14
C LEU A 141 5.74 -6.87 3.88
N ILE A 142 6.71 -7.66 3.41
CA ILE A 142 7.47 -7.37 2.19
C ILE A 142 6.51 -7.17 1.01
N ALA A 143 5.52 -8.05 0.85
CA ALA A 143 4.56 -7.95 -0.23
C ALA A 143 3.71 -6.66 -0.17
N THR A 144 3.28 -6.25 1.03
CA THR A 144 2.59 -4.96 1.26
C THR A 144 3.49 -3.73 1.15
N TRP A 145 4.81 -3.89 1.05
CA TRP A 145 5.77 -2.81 0.83
C TRP A 145 6.25 -2.72 -0.62
N ILE A 146 6.23 -3.83 -1.37
CA ILE A 146 6.48 -3.83 -2.81
C ILE A 146 5.24 -3.35 -3.59
N SER A 147 4.02 -3.79 -3.23
CA SER A 147 2.82 -3.44 -4.01
C SER A 147 2.51 -1.92 -4.09
N PRO A 148 2.79 -1.08 -3.08
CA PRO A 148 2.73 0.38 -3.19
C PRO A 148 3.65 0.98 -4.27
N ILE A 149 4.83 0.39 -4.51
CA ILE A 149 5.75 0.86 -5.55
C ILE A 149 5.09 0.69 -6.93
N GLY A 150 4.43 -0.45 -7.14
CA GLY A 150 3.64 -0.69 -8.35
C GLY A 150 2.48 0.28 -8.52
N LEU A 151 1.75 0.61 -7.44
CA LEU A 151 0.70 1.62 -7.47
C LEU A 151 1.23 2.99 -7.87
N ILE A 152 2.32 3.47 -7.25
CA ILE A 152 2.95 4.75 -7.61
C ILE A 152 3.36 4.76 -9.09
N MET A 153 3.88 3.64 -9.60
CA MET A 153 4.22 3.51 -11.03
C MET A 153 2.99 3.59 -11.94
N ILE A 154 1.91 2.85 -11.64
CA ILE A 154 0.64 2.89 -12.40
C ILE A 154 0.05 4.31 -12.41
N GLY A 155 0.03 4.97 -11.25
CA GLY A 155 -0.56 6.30 -11.08
C GLY A 155 0.21 7.42 -11.77
N ASN A 156 1.55 7.33 -11.81
CA ASN A 156 2.40 8.42 -12.31
C ASN A 156 2.98 8.19 -13.71
N PHE A 157 3.21 6.92 -14.12
CA PHE A 157 3.47 6.57 -15.51
C PHE A 157 2.16 6.12 -16.14
N ARG A 158 1.47 7.03 -16.82
CA ARG A 158 0.14 6.78 -17.39
C ARG A 158 0.25 5.88 -18.60
N GLU A 159 -0.69 4.96 -18.76
CA GLU A 159 -0.75 4.07 -19.93
C GLU A 159 -0.86 4.87 -21.26
N THR A 160 -1.50 6.03 -21.24
CA THR A 160 -1.56 6.99 -22.36
C THR A 160 -0.22 7.61 -22.74
N GLU A 161 0.70 7.80 -21.79
CA GLU A 161 1.95 8.54 -21.99
C GLU A 161 3.15 7.59 -22.11
N ASN A 162 3.19 6.53 -21.30
CA ASN A 162 4.31 5.59 -21.23
C ASN A 162 3.87 4.21 -20.72
N ILE A 163 3.36 3.39 -21.62
CA ILE A 163 2.79 2.06 -21.33
C ILE A 163 3.76 1.06 -20.69
N HIS A 164 5.06 1.10 -21.03
CA HIS A 164 6.02 0.11 -20.52
C HIS A 164 6.23 0.16 -18.99
N PRO A 165 6.55 1.31 -18.36
CA PRO A 165 6.58 1.43 -16.91
C PRO A 165 5.20 1.29 -16.27
N HIS A 166 4.10 1.62 -16.96
CA HIS A 166 2.75 1.36 -16.47
C HIS A 166 2.51 -0.16 -16.27
N MET A 167 2.78 -0.97 -17.30
CA MET A 167 2.65 -2.43 -17.25
C MET A 167 3.63 -3.08 -16.26
N ALA A 168 4.84 -2.54 -16.12
CA ALA A 168 5.76 -2.96 -15.07
C ALA A 168 5.18 -2.67 -13.67
N GLY A 169 4.62 -1.47 -13.48
CA GLY A 169 3.92 -1.07 -12.25
C GLY A 169 2.76 -1.99 -11.90
N PHE A 170 1.94 -2.35 -12.91
CA PHE A 170 0.86 -3.33 -12.77
C PHE A 170 1.36 -4.67 -12.21
N LEU A 171 2.43 -5.24 -12.75
CA LEU A 171 2.98 -6.51 -12.24
C LEU A 171 3.58 -6.38 -10.83
N VAL A 172 4.28 -5.28 -10.55
CA VAL A 172 4.86 -4.97 -9.22
C VAL A 172 3.79 -4.73 -8.16
N PHE A 173 2.62 -4.21 -8.54
CA PHE A 173 1.45 -4.12 -7.66
C PHE A 173 0.76 -5.48 -7.48
N TRP A 174 0.39 -6.11 -8.60
CA TRP A 174 -0.56 -7.21 -8.65
C TRP A 174 -0.03 -8.51 -8.04
N LEU A 175 1.20 -8.90 -8.37
CA LEU A 175 1.76 -10.16 -7.88
C LEU A 175 1.94 -10.16 -6.35
N PRO A 176 2.52 -9.11 -5.72
CA PRO A 176 2.67 -9.08 -4.27
C PRO A 176 1.34 -8.86 -3.54
N ILE A 177 0.40 -8.03 -4.06
CA ILE A 177 -0.90 -7.89 -3.38
C ILE A 177 -1.70 -9.20 -3.42
N THR A 178 -1.65 -9.94 -4.53
CA THR A 178 -2.27 -11.27 -4.64
C THR A 178 -1.64 -12.25 -3.66
N TYR A 179 -0.31 -12.30 -3.59
CA TYR A 179 0.39 -13.11 -2.58
C TYR A 179 -0.10 -12.78 -1.16
N TYR A 180 -0.15 -11.50 -0.81
CA TYR A 180 -0.63 -11.03 0.49
C TYR A 180 -2.09 -11.42 0.75
N MET A 181 -2.97 -11.31 -0.25
CA MET A 181 -4.38 -11.71 -0.17
C MET A 181 -4.55 -13.19 0.23
N PHE A 182 -3.71 -14.09 -0.30
CA PHE A 182 -3.76 -15.52 0.06
C PHE A 182 -2.99 -15.85 1.34
N ALA A 183 -1.87 -15.17 1.60
CA ALA A 183 -1.14 -15.25 2.87
C ALA A 183 -2.02 -14.82 4.04
N ALA A 184 -2.80 -13.75 3.88
CA ALA A 184 -3.75 -13.27 4.88
C ALA A 184 -4.83 -14.31 5.22
N ILE A 185 -5.43 -14.99 4.22
CA ILE A 185 -6.37 -16.11 4.47
C ILE A 185 -5.70 -17.16 5.35
N LYS A 186 -4.49 -17.59 4.98
CA LYS A 186 -3.74 -18.62 5.70
C LYS A 186 -3.40 -18.20 7.13
N ILE A 187 -2.97 -16.96 7.36
CA ILE A 187 -2.74 -16.46 8.73
C ILE A 187 -4.06 -16.44 9.52
N ILE A 188 -5.14 -15.90 8.95
CA ILE A 188 -6.45 -15.80 9.62
C ILE A 188 -7.01 -17.18 9.99
N ASP A 189 -6.87 -18.18 9.12
CA ASP A 189 -7.36 -19.54 9.37
C ASP A 189 -6.62 -20.28 10.52
N HIS A 190 -5.48 -19.76 11.00
CA HIS A 190 -4.70 -20.32 12.11
C HIS A 190 -4.63 -19.41 13.36
N ILE A 191 -5.32 -18.25 13.39
CA ILE A 191 -5.38 -17.38 14.59
C ILE A 191 -6.79 -17.32 15.17
N ASP A 192 -6.96 -17.83 16.39
CA ASP A 192 -8.26 -17.91 17.08
C ASP A 192 -8.85 -16.56 17.50
N CYS A 193 -8.11 -15.46 17.35
CA CYS A 193 -8.46 -14.13 17.83
C CYS A 193 -9.23 -13.26 16.81
N GLU A 194 -9.53 -13.78 15.61
CA GLU A 194 -10.25 -13.04 14.57
C GLU A 194 -11.48 -13.76 14.03
N SER A 195 -12.38 -13.02 13.38
CA SER A 195 -13.48 -13.63 12.63
C SER A 195 -12.97 -14.42 11.41
N SER A 196 -13.65 -15.52 11.09
CA SER A 196 -13.38 -16.39 9.93
C SER A 196 -13.01 -15.65 8.64
N ALA A 197 -12.11 -16.25 7.84
CA ALA A 197 -11.58 -15.66 6.62
C ALA A 197 -12.59 -15.55 5.45
N ILE A 198 -13.86 -15.95 5.59
CA ILE A 198 -14.83 -16.08 4.47
C ILE A 198 -14.86 -14.85 3.54
N THR A 199 -15.07 -13.64 4.07
CA THR A 199 -15.11 -12.41 3.25
C THR A 199 -13.79 -12.17 2.51
N ILE A 200 -12.67 -12.36 3.20
CA ILE A 200 -11.33 -12.22 2.60
C ILE A 200 -11.15 -13.25 1.48
N ARG A 201 -11.50 -14.52 1.73
CA ARG A 201 -11.38 -15.63 0.78
C ARG A 201 -12.19 -15.39 -0.49
N LEU A 202 -13.42 -14.87 -0.37
CA LEU A 202 -14.24 -14.47 -1.51
C LEU A 202 -13.59 -13.32 -2.30
N GLN A 203 -13.09 -12.29 -1.60
CA GLN A 203 -12.41 -11.15 -2.23
C GLN A 203 -11.11 -11.57 -2.96
N SER A 204 -10.27 -12.41 -2.35
CA SER A 204 -9.03 -12.90 -2.96
C SER A 204 -9.28 -13.72 -4.23
N TRP A 205 -10.26 -14.63 -4.20
CA TRP A 205 -10.59 -15.43 -5.38
C TRP A 205 -11.26 -14.61 -6.49
N LEU A 206 -12.21 -13.74 -6.16
CA LEU A 206 -12.85 -12.86 -7.14
C LEU A 206 -11.82 -11.95 -7.82
N SER A 207 -10.95 -11.30 -7.03
CA SER A 207 -9.90 -10.46 -7.58
C SER A 207 -8.94 -11.25 -8.48
N LEU A 208 -8.50 -12.44 -8.04
CA LEU A 208 -7.60 -13.29 -8.82
C LEU A 208 -8.21 -13.69 -10.16
N ILE A 209 -9.47 -14.14 -10.15
CA ILE A 209 -10.17 -14.59 -11.36
C ILE A 209 -10.38 -13.42 -12.31
N SER A 210 -10.89 -12.28 -11.83
CA SER A 210 -11.18 -11.12 -12.66
C SER A 210 -9.91 -10.51 -13.28
N ILE A 211 -8.84 -10.30 -12.52
CA ILE A 211 -7.58 -9.78 -13.10
C ILE A 211 -6.95 -10.80 -14.07
N SER A 212 -7.06 -12.10 -13.81
CA SER A 212 -6.58 -13.12 -14.75
C SER A 212 -7.35 -13.08 -16.09
N ILE A 213 -8.68 -12.88 -16.03
CA ILE A 213 -9.52 -12.71 -17.22
C ILE A 213 -9.12 -11.44 -17.99
N PHE A 214 -8.93 -10.31 -17.30
CA PHE A 214 -8.44 -9.07 -17.91
C PHE A 214 -7.12 -9.29 -18.69
N ILE A 215 -6.11 -9.89 -18.05
CA ILE A 215 -4.81 -10.19 -18.69
C ILE A 215 -4.97 -11.08 -19.93
N ILE A 216 -5.89 -12.07 -19.90
CA ILE A 216 -6.14 -12.99 -21.01
C ILE A 216 -6.97 -12.34 -22.13
N SER A 217 -7.87 -11.41 -21.80
CA SER A 217 -8.73 -10.73 -22.77
C SER A 217 -7.99 -9.74 -23.68
N MET A 218 -6.89 -9.14 -23.19
CA MET A 218 -6.04 -8.20 -23.91
C MET A 218 -5.44 -8.80 -25.21
N PRO A 219 -4.77 -9.97 -25.20
CA PRO A 219 -4.29 -10.59 -26.44
C PRO A 219 -5.43 -11.17 -27.30
N ILE A 220 -6.56 -11.60 -26.73
CA ILE A 220 -7.68 -12.14 -27.53
C ILE A 220 -8.36 -11.02 -28.35
N SER A 221 -8.69 -9.90 -27.70
CA SER A 221 -9.25 -8.72 -28.38
C SER A 221 -8.29 -8.17 -29.43
N GLY A 222 -6.99 -8.07 -29.11
CA GLY A 222 -5.96 -7.65 -30.08
C GLY A 222 -5.84 -8.59 -31.29
N TYR A 223 -5.84 -9.92 -31.05
CA TYR A 223 -5.82 -10.89 -32.14
C TYR A 223 -7.05 -10.75 -33.05
N GLN A 224 -8.25 -10.60 -32.48
CA GLN A 224 -9.48 -10.38 -33.26
C GLN A 224 -9.45 -9.07 -34.05
N ARG A 225 -8.88 -8.01 -33.48
CA ARG A 225 -8.66 -6.72 -34.16
C ARG A 225 -7.63 -6.77 -35.31
N GLY A 226 -7.00 -7.93 -35.55
CA GLY A 226 -5.92 -8.08 -36.53
C GLY A 226 -4.58 -7.48 -36.08
N ASN A 227 -4.46 -7.03 -34.82
CA ASN A 227 -3.23 -6.48 -34.26
C ASN A 227 -3.12 -6.88 -32.77
N ILE A 228 -2.24 -7.84 -32.47
CA ILE A 228 -2.01 -8.33 -31.10
C ILE A 228 -1.64 -7.21 -30.10
N MET A 229 -1.08 -6.08 -30.59
CA MET A 229 -0.73 -4.90 -29.81
C MET A 229 -1.80 -3.80 -29.82
N ALA A 230 -3.03 -4.08 -30.27
CA ALA A 230 -4.13 -3.10 -30.34
C ALA A 230 -4.39 -2.41 -28.98
N ASN A 231 -4.39 -3.17 -27.89
CA ASN A 231 -4.54 -2.63 -26.53
C ASN A 231 -3.31 -1.82 -26.04
N LEU A 232 -2.19 -1.79 -26.78
CA LEU A 232 -1.07 -0.88 -26.48
C LEU A 232 -1.14 0.42 -27.28
N ASN A 233 -2.07 0.54 -28.24
CA ASN A 233 -2.31 1.75 -29.01
C ASN A 233 -3.50 2.51 -28.42
N ASN A 234 -3.25 3.72 -27.91
CA ASN A 234 -4.28 4.58 -27.30
C ASN A 234 -5.45 4.89 -28.25
N GLU A 235 -5.19 5.18 -29.53
CA GLU A 235 -6.24 5.56 -30.48
C GLU A 235 -7.26 4.42 -30.65
N ILE A 236 -6.78 3.17 -30.67
CA ILE A 236 -7.61 1.97 -30.74
C ILE A 236 -8.24 1.67 -29.37
N ARG A 237 -7.43 1.53 -28.32
CA ARG A 237 -7.87 1.12 -26.98
C ARG A 237 -8.92 2.06 -26.40
N GLN A 238 -8.73 3.37 -26.54
CA GLN A 238 -9.62 4.36 -25.93
C GLN A 238 -10.93 4.54 -26.70
N HIS A 239 -10.98 4.25 -28.00
CA HIS A 239 -12.15 4.50 -28.86
C HIS A 239 -12.77 3.22 -29.45
N TRP A 240 -12.43 2.05 -28.88
CA TRP A 240 -12.92 0.75 -29.33
C TRP A 240 -14.45 0.70 -29.27
N SER A 241 -15.10 0.55 -30.42
CA SER A 241 -16.56 0.62 -30.57
C SER A 241 -17.19 -0.75 -30.84
N PRO A 242 -18.52 -0.93 -30.66
CA PRO A 242 -19.21 -2.19 -30.96
C PRO A 242 -19.05 -2.69 -32.40
N ASP A 243 -18.75 -1.80 -33.34
CA ASP A 243 -18.56 -2.14 -34.76
C ASP A 243 -17.12 -2.64 -35.06
N ASP A 244 -16.23 -2.63 -34.06
CA ASP A 244 -14.82 -3.02 -34.19
C ASP A 244 -14.56 -4.46 -33.71
N ASP A 245 -13.94 -5.29 -34.56
CA ASP A 245 -13.49 -6.63 -34.18
C ASP A 245 -12.70 -6.65 -32.87
N GLY A 246 -13.01 -7.60 -31.98
CA GLY A 246 -12.39 -7.72 -30.65
C GLY A 246 -13.07 -6.92 -29.52
N TYR A 247 -14.08 -6.09 -29.83
CA TYR A 247 -14.78 -5.26 -28.85
C TYR A 247 -15.31 -6.02 -27.63
N GLU A 248 -16.00 -7.15 -27.84
CA GLU A 248 -16.58 -7.96 -26.76
C GLU A 248 -15.54 -8.40 -25.73
N TRP A 249 -14.35 -8.80 -26.18
CA TRP A 249 -13.25 -9.19 -25.29
C TRP A 249 -12.59 -7.98 -24.63
N HIS A 250 -12.49 -6.84 -25.34
CA HIS A 250 -11.98 -5.60 -24.75
C HIS A 250 -12.89 -5.12 -23.60
N ILE A 251 -14.21 -5.03 -23.82
CA ILE A 251 -15.19 -4.65 -22.79
C ILE A 251 -15.24 -5.66 -21.64
N PHE A 252 -15.27 -6.96 -21.94
CA PHE A 252 -15.26 -8.00 -20.90
C PHE A 252 -13.98 -7.94 -20.04
N GLY A 253 -12.85 -7.63 -20.67
CA GLY A 253 -11.59 -7.31 -20.02
C GLY A 253 -11.68 -6.12 -19.09
N ALA A 254 -12.22 -5.00 -19.56
CA ALA A 254 -12.40 -3.79 -18.76
C ALA A 254 -13.32 -4.01 -17.55
N ILE A 255 -14.47 -4.67 -17.74
CA ILE A 255 -15.37 -5.06 -16.64
C ILE A 255 -14.61 -5.89 -15.59
N CYS A 256 -13.78 -6.83 -16.04
CA CYS A 256 -12.98 -7.67 -15.16
C CYS A 256 -11.85 -6.92 -14.45
N GLU A 257 -11.21 -5.95 -15.10
CA GLU A 257 -10.23 -5.06 -14.47
C GLU A 257 -10.87 -4.25 -13.32
N TRP A 258 -12.00 -3.58 -13.61
CA TRP A 258 -12.77 -2.82 -12.62
C TRP A 258 -13.20 -3.67 -11.42
N ILE A 259 -13.73 -4.88 -11.67
CA ILE A 259 -14.11 -5.81 -10.59
C ILE A 259 -12.88 -6.18 -9.76
N GLY A 260 -11.74 -6.49 -10.38
CA GLY A 260 -10.52 -6.86 -9.70
C GLY A 260 -9.95 -5.73 -8.81
N ILE A 261 -9.89 -4.51 -9.33
CA ILE A 261 -9.37 -3.35 -8.58
C ILE A 261 -10.33 -2.95 -7.45
N ILE A 262 -11.64 -2.87 -7.69
CA ILE A 262 -12.62 -2.59 -6.62
C ILE A 262 -12.57 -3.69 -5.54
N THR A 263 -12.47 -4.96 -5.94
CA THR A 263 -12.37 -6.07 -4.99
C THR A 263 -11.08 -6.01 -4.16
N SER A 264 -9.97 -5.59 -4.77
CA SER A 264 -8.71 -5.35 -4.06
C SER A 264 -8.83 -4.22 -3.02
N LEU A 265 -9.50 -3.12 -3.34
CA LEU A 265 -9.80 -2.03 -2.39
C LEU A 265 -10.72 -2.50 -1.24
N LEU A 266 -11.74 -3.31 -1.57
CA LEU A 266 -12.62 -3.92 -0.56
C LEU A 266 -11.89 -4.90 0.35
N PHE A 267 -10.88 -5.61 -0.16
CA PHE A 267 -9.99 -6.46 0.65
C PHE A 267 -9.17 -5.63 1.65
N ILE A 268 -8.54 -4.52 1.22
CA ILE A 268 -7.84 -3.60 2.14
C ILE A 268 -8.80 -3.08 3.22
N SER A 269 -10.03 -2.73 2.84
CA SER A 269 -11.07 -2.31 3.79
C SER A 269 -11.41 -3.42 4.81
N SER A 270 -11.51 -4.68 4.36
CA SER A 270 -11.69 -5.85 5.24
C SER A 270 -10.51 -6.07 6.21
N ILE A 271 -9.27 -5.79 5.79
CA ILE A 271 -8.10 -5.79 6.69
C ILE A 271 -8.24 -4.68 7.75
N GLY A 272 -8.68 -3.48 7.37
CA GLY A 272 -9.01 -2.40 8.31
C GLY A 272 -10.01 -2.85 9.39
N LEU A 273 -11.11 -3.51 9.01
CA LEU A 273 -12.09 -4.03 9.98
C LEU A 273 -11.52 -5.10 10.94
N ARG A 274 -10.45 -5.80 10.56
CA ARG A 274 -9.73 -6.75 11.44
C ARG A 274 -8.78 -6.03 12.39
N MET A 275 -8.10 -4.99 11.92
CA MET A 275 -7.28 -4.11 12.77
C MET A 275 -8.11 -3.45 13.88
N ARG A 276 -9.36 -3.05 13.59
CA ARG A 276 -10.29 -2.52 14.62
C ARG A 276 -10.44 -3.41 15.86
N ARG A 277 -10.32 -4.74 15.72
CA ARG A 277 -10.52 -5.71 16.81
C ARG A 277 -9.28 -5.89 17.70
N PHE A 278 -8.15 -5.27 17.37
CA PHE A 278 -6.95 -5.35 18.18
C PHE A 278 -7.02 -4.31 19.30
N GLU A 279 -6.97 -4.76 20.55
CA GLU A 279 -7.02 -3.88 21.73
C GLU A 279 -5.61 -3.50 22.23
N TYR A 280 -4.58 -4.22 21.76
CA TYR A 280 -3.21 -4.13 22.29
C TYR A 280 -2.29 -3.20 21.50
N TRP A 281 -2.85 -2.19 20.80
CA TRP A 281 -2.09 -1.18 20.04
C TRP A 281 -1.02 -0.44 20.86
N GLN A 282 -1.16 -0.39 22.19
CA GLN A 282 -0.17 0.22 23.09
C GLN A 282 1.02 -0.70 23.45
N GLN A 283 1.00 -1.97 23.02
CA GLN A 283 2.01 -2.97 23.36
C GLN A 283 2.92 -3.33 22.18
N ILE A 284 2.71 -2.70 21.02
CA ILE A 284 3.50 -2.85 19.79
C ILE A 284 4.31 -1.60 19.43
#